data_AF-J0P507-F1
#
_entry.id   AF-J0P507-F1
#
_cell.length_a   1.000
_cell.length_b   1.000
_cell.length_c   1.000
_cell.angle_alpha   90.00
_cell.angle_beta   90.00
_cell.angle_gamma   90.00
#
_symmetry.space_group_name_H-M   'P 1'
#
loop_
_entity.id
_entity.type
_entity.pdbx_description
1 polymer ?
#
loop_
_entity_poly.entity_id
_entity_poly.type
_entity_poly.pdbx_seq_one_letter_code
_entity_poly.pdbx_strand_id
1 'polypeptide(L)'
;MKENLPNLLLLIFSALLLSSCSIRKSVSYYQMRSPDLYLPDSLDQILVWNHAFSNKKGNQLLINTLEGLASGESVGDDRQAAQGLLKGLEETLVEERKREQQKIDTSYGRLQLSGEIPPPLPDSFLRALAKKGQLLASLEMVDSDQEDPHTEYARNGGQGRAPRPTATSKIHLRVCWRLYDLERQEVIDIWRSGKQFSGNSNSSDYDVVGQIISPFKSKKMKFQGYQLGRQYAMRICSTMVQKRRYIYHKGQKEMKTAYKLVKKGDWEEAAKIWRQLLDTNEQKLRGKLLFNLAVYEEQKGKLANAETLAREAFFLNAFQPAREYYKWLAKERKRIKNYKRQQELPWPN
;
A
#
# COMPACT_ATOMS: atom_id res chain seq x y z
N MET A 1 -4.54 42.94 -33.30
CA MET A 1 -4.70 41.52 -32.86
C MET A 1 -4.03 40.50 -33.77
N LYS A 2 -4.01 40.62 -35.11
CA LYS A 2 -3.41 39.57 -35.98
C LYS A 2 -1.88 39.39 -35.84
N GLU A 3 -1.13 40.45 -35.53
CA GLU A 3 0.35 40.42 -35.54
C GLU A 3 0.98 39.59 -34.41
N ASN A 4 0.29 39.38 -33.29
CA ASN A 4 0.83 38.61 -32.16
C ASN A 4 0.52 37.11 -32.21
N LEU A 5 -0.35 36.66 -33.13
CA LEU A 5 -0.75 35.26 -33.27
C LEU A 5 0.42 34.31 -33.64
N PRO A 6 1.31 34.62 -34.61
CA PRO A 6 2.45 33.75 -34.89
C PRO A 6 3.43 33.65 -33.72
N ASN A 7 3.68 34.76 -33.01
CA ASN A 7 4.55 34.79 -31.83
C ASN A 7 3.96 33.97 -30.67
N LEU A 8 2.64 34.05 -30.46
CA LEU A 8 1.93 33.24 -29.47
C LEU A 8 1.98 31.74 -29.82
N LEU A 9 1.79 31.37 -31.09
CA LEU A 9 1.94 29.99 -31.55
C LEU A 9 3.38 29.47 -31.37
N LEU A 10 4.39 30.30 -31.63
CA LEU A 10 5.80 29.95 -31.42
C LEU A 10 6.12 29.72 -29.92
N LEU A 11 5.56 30.54 -29.04
CA LEU A 11 5.65 30.40 -27.58
C LEU A 11 4.95 29.13 -27.08
N ILE A 12 3.76 28.81 -27.60
CA ILE A 12 3.03 27.58 -27.27
C ILE A 12 3.80 26.35 -27.77
N PHE A 13 4.35 26.40 -29.00
CA PHE A 13 5.12 25.30 -29.57
C PHE A 13 6.43 25.04 -28.81
N SER A 14 7.15 26.11 -28.43
CA SER A 14 8.36 25.99 -27.60
C SER A 14 8.05 25.52 -26.16
N ALA A 15 6.95 25.95 -25.56
CA ALA A 15 6.48 25.43 -24.27
C ALA A 15 6.11 23.92 -24.36
N LEU A 16 5.47 23.49 -25.45
CA LEU A 16 5.17 22.08 -25.71
C LEU A 16 6.43 21.24 -25.87
N LEU A 17 7.45 21.72 -26.59
CA LEU A 17 8.75 21.04 -26.74
C LEU A 17 9.49 20.84 -25.40
N LEU A 18 9.33 21.77 -24.44
CA LEU A 18 9.96 21.68 -23.12
C LEU A 18 9.28 20.65 -22.18
N SER A 19 8.02 20.27 -22.45
CA SER A 19 7.19 19.45 -21.54
C SER A 19 7.59 17.96 -21.44
N SER A 20 8.26 17.39 -22.43
CA SER A 20 8.49 15.93 -22.54
C SER A 20 9.73 15.42 -21.77
N CYS A 21 10.59 16.33 -21.30
CA CYS A 21 12.00 16.02 -21.08
C CYS A 21 12.40 15.55 -19.66
N SER A 22 11.64 14.65 -19.02
CA SER A 22 11.94 14.17 -17.65
C SER A 22 13.40 13.68 -17.47
N ILE A 23 14.12 14.26 -16.50
CA ILE A 23 15.52 13.90 -16.17
C ILE A 23 15.59 12.54 -15.45
N ARG A 24 14.50 12.16 -14.80
CA ARG A 24 14.27 10.84 -14.16
C ARG A 24 13.41 9.94 -15.03
N LYS A 25 13.62 8.63 -14.95
CA LYS A 25 12.70 7.59 -15.48
C LYS A 25 12.37 6.59 -14.38
N SER A 26 11.16 6.05 -14.44
CA SER A 26 10.72 5.00 -13.52
C SER A 26 11.34 3.68 -13.93
N VAL A 27 11.74 2.89 -12.94
CA VAL A 27 12.19 1.50 -13.06
C VAL A 27 11.49 0.67 -12.00
N SER A 28 11.28 -0.62 -12.30
CA SER A 28 10.62 -1.55 -11.39
C SER A 28 11.46 -2.82 -11.29
N TYR A 29 11.52 -3.40 -10.10
CA TYR A 29 12.09 -4.71 -9.84
C TYR A 29 11.30 -5.41 -8.74
N TYR A 30 11.38 -6.74 -8.69
CA TYR A 30 10.80 -7.53 -7.60
C TYR A 30 11.85 -7.79 -6.52
N GLN A 31 11.42 -7.81 -5.27
CA GLN A 31 12.28 -8.10 -4.13
C GLN A 31 11.44 -8.71 -3.00
N MET A 32 11.97 -9.74 -2.33
CA MET A 32 11.35 -10.28 -1.13
C MET A 32 11.41 -9.25 0.01
N ARG A 33 10.25 -8.99 0.60
CA ARG A 33 10.07 -8.19 1.82
C ARG A 33 9.84 -9.16 2.98
N SER A 34 10.76 -9.18 3.94
CA SER A 34 10.55 -9.81 5.25
C SER A 34 9.35 -9.17 5.96
N PRO A 35 8.55 -9.94 6.73
CA PRO A 35 7.39 -9.42 7.46
C PRO A 35 7.78 -8.38 8.54
N ASP A 36 6.77 -7.81 9.18
CA ASP A 36 6.92 -6.85 10.29
C ASP A 36 6.81 -7.51 11.67
N LEU A 37 6.03 -8.59 11.74
CA LEU A 37 5.91 -9.53 12.86
C LEU A 37 6.74 -10.78 12.53
N TYR A 38 7.51 -11.29 13.48
CA TYR A 38 8.07 -12.64 13.37
C TYR A 38 7.02 -13.68 13.78
N LEU A 39 6.96 -14.78 13.04
CA LEU A 39 6.28 -16.02 13.41
C LEU A 39 7.32 -17.13 13.25
N PRO A 40 7.40 -18.12 14.16
CA PRO A 40 8.24 -19.30 13.96
C PRO A 40 7.88 -20.02 12.67
N ASP A 41 8.89 -20.59 12.00
CA ASP A 41 8.70 -21.31 10.73
C ASP A 41 7.79 -22.56 10.88
N SER A 42 7.56 -23.01 12.12
CA SER A 42 6.61 -24.08 12.47
C SER A 42 5.15 -23.64 12.51
N LEU A 43 4.83 -22.34 12.53
CA LEU A 43 3.46 -21.81 12.55
C LEU A 43 2.93 -21.60 11.12
N ASP A 44 2.72 -22.73 10.44
CA ASP A 44 2.42 -22.81 9.02
C ASP A 44 0.92 -22.87 8.69
N GLN A 45 0.02 -22.89 9.68
CA GLN A 45 -1.45 -22.89 9.49
C GLN A 45 -2.13 -21.68 10.12
N ILE A 46 -2.50 -20.70 9.27
CA ILE A 46 -3.30 -19.53 9.65
C ILE A 46 -4.74 -19.72 9.17
N LEU A 47 -5.67 -19.81 10.12
CA LEU A 47 -7.10 -19.67 9.87
C LEU A 47 -7.44 -18.18 9.71
N VAL A 48 -8.34 -17.85 8.80
CA VAL A 48 -8.87 -16.49 8.63
C VAL A 48 -10.32 -16.44 9.12
N TRP A 49 -10.65 -15.43 9.93
CA TRP A 49 -11.96 -15.26 10.54
C TRP A 49 -12.47 -13.83 10.41
N ASN A 50 -13.78 -13.66 10.23
CA ASN A 50 -14.43 -12.35 10.20
C ASN A 50 -15.32 -12.19 11.44
N HIS A 51 -14.91 -11.31 12.36
CA HIS A 51 -15.65 -11.01 13.59
C HIS A 51 -16.46 -9.69 13.49
N ALA A 52 -16.17 -8.85 12.49
CA ALA A 52 -16.47 -7.41 12.46
C ALA A 52 -17.91 -6.96 12.12
N PHE A 53 -18.90 -7.85 12.00
CA PHE A 53 -20.30 -7.47 11.64
C PHE A 53 -21.33 -8.29 12.41
N SER A 54 -22.45 -7.80 12.99
CA SER A 54 -23.46 -8.58 13.76
C SER A 54 -24.79 -8.90 13.10
N ASN A 55 -25.44 -9.92 13.68
CA ASN A 55 -26.86 -9.90 14.02
C ASN A 55 -27.09 -10.62 15.36
N LYS A 56 -27.72 -9.92 16.32
CA LYS A 56 -28.24 -10.52 17.56
C LYS A 56 -29.42 -11.45 17.23
N LYS A 57 -29.17 -12.74 17.03
CA LYS A 57 -30.15 -13.82 17.25
C LYS A 57 -29.45 -15.18 17.38
N GLY A 58 -29.77 -15.91 18.44
CA GLY A 58 -29.23 -17.24 18.73
C GLY A 58 -29.70 -18.28 17.71
N ASN A 59 -28.76 -18.84 16.93
CA ASN A 59 -28.66 -20.27 16.63
C ASN A 59 -27.44 -20.58 15.74
N GLN A 60 -27.07 -21.85 15.71
CA GLN A 60 -25.94 -22.37 14.93
C GLN A 60 -26.26 -22.36 13.43
N LEU A 61 -25.33 -21.84 12.63
CA LEU A 61 -25.13 -22.22 11.24
C LEU A 61 -23.73 -21.79 10.79
N LEU A 62 -22.93 -22.76 10.37
CA LEU A 62 -21.64 -22.53 9.72
C LEU A 62 -21.88 -22.22 8.24
N ILE A 63 -21.12 -21.24 7.73
CA ILE A 63 -20.65 -21.11 6.34
C ILE A 63 -21.69 -21.39 5.23
N ASN A 64 -22.25 -20.32 4.65
CA ASN A 64 -22.40 -20.14 3.19
C ASN A 64 -23.14 -18.86 2.77
N THR A 65 -23.82 -18.17 3.68
CA THR A 65 -24.61 -16.97 3.35
C THR A 65 -23.84 -15.67 3.54
N LEU A 66 -23.20 -15.20 2.46
CA LEU A 66 -22.84 -13.78 2.29
C LEU A 66 -24.10 -12.90 2.10
N GLU A 67 -25.25 -13.54 1.89
CA GLU A 67 -26.59 -12.94 1.75
C GLU A 67 -27.32 -12.93 3.10
N GLY A 68 -27.14 -11.84 3.84
CA GLY A 68 -27.87 -11.56 5.08
C GLY A 68 -28.24 -10.08 5.15
N LEU A 69 -29.49 -9.74 4.86
CA LEU A 69 -29.97 -8.36 4.75
C LEU A 69 -29.67 -7.51 6.01
N ALA A 70 -29.07 -6.34 5.78
CA ALA A 70 -29.11 -5.19 6.67
C ALA A 70 -29.13 -3.95 5.76
N SER A 71 -30.25 -3.25 5.71
CA SER A 71 -30.61 -2.32 4.63
C SER A 71 -30.18 -0.87 4.91
N GLY A 72 -28.89 -0.67 5.20
CA GLY A 72 -28.29 0.67 5.35
C GLY A 72 -27.07 0.82 4.45
N GLU A 73 -26.88 1.99 3.83
CA GLU A 73 -25.80 2.22 2.87
C GLU A 73 -24.41 2.05 3.48
N SER A 74 -24.17 2.58 4.70
CA SER A 74 -22.92 2.41 5.45
C SER A 74 -22.61 0.94 5.73
N VAL A 75 -23.61 0.17 6.20
CA VAL A 75 -23.48 -1.28 6.44
C VAL A 75 -23.18 -2.03 5.14
N GLY A 76 -23.71 -1.57 4.00
CA GLY A 76 -23.35 -2.07 2.67
C GLY A 76 -21.89 -1.82 2.32
N ASP A 77 -21.41 -0.59 2.52
CA ASP A 77 -20.04 -0.18 2.22
C ASP A 77 -18.99 -0.89 3.10
N ASP A 78 -19.23 -0.99 4.40
CA ASP A 78 -18.35 -1.70 5.34
C ASP A 78 -18.22 -3.19 4.96
N ARG A 79 -19.33 -3.83 4.55
CA ARG A 79 -19.29 -5.20 3.99
C ARG A 79 -18.44 -5.29 2.73
N GLN A 80 -18.46 -4.28 1.85
CA GLN A 80 -17.59 -4.26 0.67
C GLN A 80 -16.11 -4.15 1.08
N ALA A 81 -15.78 -3.30 2.05
CA ALA A 81 -14.43 -3.23 2.61
C ALA A 81 -14.00 -4.55 3.26
N ALA A 82 -14.88 -5.21 4.03
CA ALA A 82 -14.63 -6.51 4.65
C ALA A 82 -14.35 -7.63 3.64
N GLN A 83 -15.17 -7.72 2.58
CA GLN A 83 -14.90 -8.63 1.45
C GLN A 83 -13.54 -8.35 0.81
N GLY A 84 -13.18 -7.07 0.67
CA GLY A 84 -11.86 -6.65 0.21
C GLY A 84 -10.75 -7.15 1.14
N LEU A 85 -10.87 -6.87 2.44
CA LEU A 85 -9.92 -7.21 3.49
C LEU A 85 -9.61 -8.70 3.54
N LEU A 86 -10.64 -9.54 3.62
CA LEU A 86 -10.51 -11.00 3.62
C LEU A 86 -9.83 -11.47 2.34
N LYS A 87 -10.35 -11.07 1.17
CA LYS A 87 -9.79 -11.45 -0.13
C LYS A 87 -8.34 -11.02 -0.30
N GLY A 88 -7.96 -9.82 0.16
CA GLY A 88 -6.60 -9.31 0.04
C GLY A 88 -5.60 -10.01 0.96
N LEU A 89 -6.04 -10.41 2.16
CA LEU A 89 -5.27 -11.27 3.05
C LEU A 89 -5.10 -12.65 2.42
N GLU A 90 -6.22 -13.31 2.08
CA GLU A 90 -6.26 -14.67 1.52
C GLU A 90 -5.45 -14.80 0.24
N GLU A 91 -5.67 -13.94 -0.78
CA GLU A 91 -4.90 -14.03 -2.04
C GLU A 91 -3.40 -13.87 -1.80
N THR A 92 -2.96 -12.97 -0.91
CA THR A 92 -1.53 -12.79 -0.63
C THR A 92 -0.94 -13.97 0.15
N LEU A 93 -1.66 -14.50 1.14
CA LEU A 93 -1.23 -15.70 1.88
C LEU A 93 -1.17 -16.91 0.93
N VAL A 94 -2.16 -17.09 0.05
CA VAL A 94 -2.20 -18.14 -0.97
C VAL A 94 -1.07 -17.98 -1.99
N GLU A 95 -0.81 -16.78 -2.50
CA GLU A 95 0.23 -16.53 -3.51
C GLU A 95 1.65 -16.84 -2.98
N GLU A 96 1.94 -16.46 -1.74
CA GLU A 96 3.24 -16.70 -1.12
C GLU A 96 3.33 -18.17 -0.66
N ARG A 97 2.33 -18.73 0.03
CA ARG A 97 2.35 -20.13 0.48
C ARG A 97 2.23 -21.15 -0.64
N LYS A 98 1.70 -20.81 -1.82
CA LYS A 98 1.79 -21.69 -3.01
C LYS A 98 3.22 -21.86 -3.50
N ARG A 99 4.15 -20.96 -3.15
CA ARG A 99 5.60 -21.14 -3.37
C ARG A 99 6.22 -22.10 -2.35
N GLU A 100 5.50 -22.41 -1.27
CA GLU A 100 5.92 -23.20 -0.10
C GLU A 100 5.06 -24.49 0.10
N GLN A 101 4.08 -24.74 -0.77
CA GLN A 101 3.20 -25.94 -0.80
C GLN A 101 2.28 -26.20 0.42
N GLN A 102 1.80 -25.17 1.10
CA GLN A 102 0.92 -25.34 2.28
C GLN A 102 -0.58 -25.21 1.99
N LYS A 103 -1.40 -25.98 2.72
CA LYS A 103 -2.87 -25.93 2.67
C LYS A 103 -3.38 -24.73 3.48
N ILE A 104 -4.50 -24.15 3.04
CA ILE A 104 -5.24 -23.11 3.78
C ILE A 104 -6.67 -23.63 3.95
N ASP A 105 -7.17 -23.63 5.18
CA ASP A 105 -8.57 -23.92 5.53
C ASP A 105 -9.23 -22.62 6.00
N THR A 106 -10.26 -22.14 5.28
CA THR A 106 -10.98 -20.91 5.61
C THR A 106 -12.26 -21.23 6.38
N SER A 107 -12.26 -20.96 7.68
CA SER A 107 -13.42 -21.14 8.56
C SER A 107 -14.08 -19.79 8.85
N TYR A 108 -15.24 -19.53 8.25
CA TYR A 108 -16.03 -18.31 8.50
C TYR A 108 -16.93 -18.46 9.73
N GLY A 109 -17.31 -17.33 10.33
CA GLY A 109 -18.41 -17.34 11.26
C GLY A 109 -18.81 -15.97 11.81
N ARG A 110 -19.04 -15.94 13.12
CA ARG A 110 -20.14 -15.19 13.73
C ARG A 110 -19.76 -13.77 14.15
N LEU A 111 -20.82 -13.02 14.46
CA LEU A 111 -21.09 -11.74 13.84
C LEU A 111 -21.09 -10.66 14.97
N GLN A 112 -20.23 -9.59 15.00
CA GLN A 112 -20.45 -8.37 15.82
C GLN A 112 -20.20 -6.97 15.15
N LEU A 113 -21.20 -6.07 15.17
CA LEU A 113 -21.24 -4.70 14.64
C LEU A 113 -21.22 -3.75 15.85
N SER A 114 -20.18 -2.92 15.99
CA SER A 114 -20.16 -1.85 17.01
C SER A 114 -19.28 -0.63 16.71
N GLY A 115 -18.45 -0.64 15.65
CA GLY A 115 -17.42 0.41 15.43
C GLY A 115 -16.26 0.37 16.44
N GLU A 116 -16.50 -0.17 17.63
CA GLU A 116 -15.49 -0.50 18.64
C GLU A 116 -14.84 -1.86 18.38
N ILE A 117 -13.61 -2.04 18.87
CA ILE A 117 -12.88 -3.31 18.82
C ILE A 117 -13.38 -4.20 19.98
N PRO A 118 -13.97 -5.37 19.70
CA PRO A 118 -14.50 -6.24 20.74
C PRO A 118 -13.38 -6.80 21.64
N PRO A 119 -13.72 -7.32 22.85
CA PRO A 119 -12.77 -8.09 23.66
C PRO A 119 -12.19 -9.29 22.88
N PRO A 120 -11.10 -9.90 23.35
CA PRO A 120 -10.59 -11.15 22.79
C PRO A 120 -11.67 -12.22 22.67
N LEU A 121 -11.60 -13.03 21.61
CA LEU A 121 -12.45 -14.21 21.44
C LEU A 121 -12.26 -15.16 22.65
N PRO A 122 -13.33 -15.77 23.20
CA PRO A 122 -13.21 -16.63 24.38
C PRO A 122 -12.30 -17.83 24.14
N ASP A 123 -11.51 -18.22 25.15
CA ASP A 123 -10.56 -19.33 25.05
C ASP A 123 -11.24 -20.65 24.63
N SER A 124 -12.49 -20.87 25.03
CA SER A 124 -13.28 -22.04 24.64
C SER A 124 -13.51 -22.11 23.12
N PHE A 125 -13.61 -20.97 22.46
CA PHE A 125 -13.71 -20.86 21.00
C PHE A 125 -12.34 -21.06 20.35
N LEU A 126 -11.28 -20.46 20.90
CA LEU A 126 -9.90 -20.65 20.40
C LEU A 126 -9.47 -22.12 20.48
N ARG A 127 -9.70 -22.79 21.63
CA ARG A 127 -9.46 -24.24 21.82
C ARG A 127 -10.23 -25.13 20.85
N ALA A 128 -11.41 -24.71 20.39
CA ALA A 128 -12.15 -25.45 19.37
C ALA A 128 -11.52 -25.31 17.97
N LEU A 129 -10.90 -24.16 17.68
CA LEU A 129 -10.21 -23.90 16.41
C LEU A 129 -8.78 -24.47 16.36
N ALA A 130 -8.11 -24.66 17.50
CA ALA A 130 -6.78 -25.29 17.60
C ALA A 130 -6.69 -26.69 16.94
N LYS A 131 -7.83 -27.37 16.75
CA LYS A 131 -7.92 -28.64 16.00
C LYS A 131 -7.83 -28.51 14.48
N LYS A 132 -7.85 -27.29 13.95
CA LYS A 132 -7.89 -26.98 12.50
C LYS A 132 -6.70 -26.17 11.99
N GLY A 133 -5.95 -25.55 12.89
CA GLY A 133 -4.81 -24.69 12.57
C GLY A 133 -4.18 -24.13 13.84
N GLN A 134 -3.04 -23.47 13.69
CA GLN A 134 -2.21 -23.01 14.81
C GLN A 134 -2.42 -21.53 15.12
N LEU A 135 -2.76 -20.74 14.09
CA LEU A 135 -2.97 -19.30 14.19
C LEU A 135 -4.36 -18.91 13.72
N LEU A 136 -4.91 -17.82 14.29
CA LEU A 136 -6.17 -17.22 13.85
C LEU A 136 -5.98 -15.74 13.53
N ALA A 137 -6.08 -15.37 12.26
CA ALA A 137 -6.19 -14.00 11.80
C ALA A 137 -7.66 -13.57 11.82
N SER A 138 -8.05 -12.86 12.88
CA SER A 138 -9.41 -12.36 13.09
C SER A 138 -9.53 -10.89 12.65
N LEU A 139 -10.48 -10.61 11.75
CA LEU A 139 -10.90 -9.25 11.40
C LEU A 139 -11.89 -8.77 12.47
N GLU A 140 -11.39 -8.00 13.44
CA GLU A 140 -12.11 -7.58 14.64
C GLU A 140 -12.99 -6.34 14.42
N MET A 141 -12.61 -5.47 13.48
CA MET A 141 -13.31 -4.20 13.22
C MET A 141 -13.16 -3.78 11.76
N VAL A 142 -14.27 -3.38 11.15
CA VAL A 142 -14.35 -2.64 9.88
C VAL A 142 -15.38 -1.56 10.11
N ASP A 143 -15.03 -0.33 9.76
CA ASP A 143 -15.80 0.85 10.10
C ASP A 143 -15.46 1.96 9.10
N SER A 144 -16.47 2.69 8.61
CA SER A 144 -16.25 3.81 7.70
C SER A 144 -17.11 5.04 7.98
N ASP A 145 -16.42 6.13 8.30
CA ASP A 145 -17.01 7.47 8.37
C ASP A 145 -17.02 8.09 6.97
N GLN A 146 -18.04 8.91 6.69
CA GLN A 146 -18.11 9.74 5.49
C GLN A 146 -18.33 11.21 5.91
N GLU A 147 -17.48 12.11 5.42
CA GLU A 147 -17.69 13.55 5.54
C GLU A 147 -18.79 14.00 4.56
N ASP A 148 -19.61 14.96 5.00
CA ASP A 148 -20.60 15.63 4.14
C ASP A 148 -19.94 16.17 2.84
N PRO A 149 -20.61 16.07 1.69
CA PRO A 149 -20.05 16.57 0.43
C PRO A 149 -19.74 18.07 0.47
N HIS A 150 -18.46 18.43 0.33
CA HIS A 150 -18.05 19.82 0.15
C HIS A 150 -18.17 20.21 -1.33
N THR A 151 -18.98 21.22 -1.63
CA THR A 151 -19.20 21.71 -3.01
C THR A 151 -18.34 22.93 -3.31
N GLU A 152 -17.35 22.77 -4.18
CA GLU A 152 -16.53 23.88 -4.70
C GLU A 152 -17.05 24.33 -6.07
N TYR A 153 -17.09 25.65 -6.31
CA TYR A 153 -17.38 26.21 -7.63
C TYR A 153 -16.08 26.70 -8.27
N ALA A 154 -15.71 26.10 -9.41
CA ALA A 154 -14.53 26.54 -10.15
C ALA A 154 -14.72 27.99 -10.63
N ARG A 155 -13.90 28.93 -10.13
CA ARG A 155 -13.83 30.30 -10.68
C ARG A 155 -13.38 30.21 -12.14
N ASN A 156 -14.24 30.62 -13.07
CA ASN A 156 -13.95 30.51 -14.50
C ASN A 156 -12.67 31.25 -14.90
N GLY A 157 -11.71 30.49 -15.42
CA GLY A 157 -10.60 31.05 -16.20
C GLY A 157 -11.05 31.47 -17.59
N GLY A 158 -11.75 32.61 -17.68
CA GLY A 158 -12.12 33.27 -18.94
C GLY A 158 -13.33 32.67 -19.69
N GLN A 159 -13.95 33.52 -20.52
CA GLN A 159 -15.02 33.20 -21.49
C GLN A 159 -16.26 32.47 -20.95
N GLY A 160 -17.12 33.21 -20.23
CA GLY A 160 -18.59 33.12 -20.35
C GLY A 160 -19.31 31.82 -19.92
N ARG A 161 -18.62 30.77 -19.47
CA ARG A 161 -19.26 29.57 -18.93
C ARG A 161 -19.78 29.81 -17.52
N ALA A 162 -20.90 29.18 -17.15
CA ALA A 162 -21.34 29.16 -15.75
C ALA A 162 -20.35 28.34 -14.90
N PRO A 163 -20.08 28.73 -13.63
CA PRO A 163 -19.25 27.94 -12.73
C PRO A 163 -19.84 26.54 -12.57
N ARG A 164 -19.04 25.49 -12.76
CA ARG A 164 -19.49 24.12 -12.50
C ARG A 164 -19.24 23.76 -11.04
N PRO A 165 -20.26 23.28 -10.29
CA PRO A 165 -20.03 22.73 -8.97
C PRO A 165 -19.24 21.42 -9.07
N THR A 166 -18.35 21.20 -8.11
CA THR A 166 -17.70 19.92 -7.87
C THR A 166 -17.92 19.56 -6.40
N ALA A 167 -18.88 18.67 -6.15
CA ALA A 167 -19.11 18.11 -4.82
C ALA A 167 -18.09 17.00 -4.56
N THR A 168 -17.37 17.09 -3.45
CA THR A 168 -16.36 16.10 -3.02
C THR A 168 -16.69 15.63 -1.62
N SER A 169 -16.94 14.33 -1.45
CA SER A 169 -17.11 13.70 -0.14
C SER A 169 -15.90 12.83 0.17
N LYS A 170 -15.37 12.93 1.40
CA LYS A 170 -14.24 12.11 1.88
C LYS A 170 -14.77 10.96 2.73
N ILE A 171 -14.09 9.83 2.65
CA ILE A 171 -14.42 8.59 3.36
C ILE A 171 -13.18 8.12 4.11
N HIS A 172 -13.36 7.73 5.36
CA HIS A 172 -12.31 7.24 6.26
C HIS A 172 -12.63 5.80 6.67
N LEU A 173 -12.00 4.84 6.00
CA LEU A 173 -12.06 3.43 6.36
C LEU A 173 -11.05 3.14 7.49
N ARG A 174 -11.54 2.61 8.62
CA ARG A 174 -10.76 2.13 9.77
C ARG A 174 -10.89 0.61 9.88
N VAL A 175 -9.79 -0.08 10.21
CA VAL A 175 -9.78 -1.54 10.35
C VAL A 175 -8.93 -1.98 11.55
N CYS A 176 -9.35 -3.08 12.19
CA CYS A 176 -8.54 -3.78 13.19
C CYS A 176 -8.48 -5.27 12.88
N TRP A 177 -7.27 -5.82 12.83
CA TRP A 177 -7.01 -7.24 12.86
C TRP A 177 -6.39 -7.63 14.20
N ARG A 178 -6.62 -8.89 14.60
CA ARG A 178 -5.98 -9.51 15.75
C ARG A 178 -5.48 -10.89 15.34
N LEU A 179 -4.24 -11.21 15.71
CA LEU A 179 -3.66 -12.54 15.49
C LEU A 179 -3.64 -13.28 16.83
N TYR A 180 -4.18 -14.49 16.84
CA TYR A 180 -4.12 -15.38 18.02
C TYR A 180 -3.21 -16.57 17.75
N ASP A 181 -2.48 -16.98 18.78
CA ASP A 181 -1.90 -18.32 18.93
C ASP A 181 -3.00 -19.23 19.49
N LEU A 182 -3.42 -20.25 18.73
CA LEU A 182 -4.54 -21.11 19.09
C LEU A 182 -4.18 -22.19 20.11
N GLU A 183 -2.90 -22.57 20.18
CA GLU A 183 -2.41 -23.51 21.20
C GLU A 183 -2.41 -22.82 22.56
N ARG A 184 -1.82 -21.62 22.64
CA ARG A 184 -1.77 -20.83 23.89
C ARG A 184 -3.06 -20.10 24.24
N GLN A 185 -3.95 -19.90 23.26
CA GLN A 185 -5.12 -19.03 23.35
C GLN A 185 -4.76 -17.55 23.61
N GLU A 186 -3.57 -17.12 23.16
CA GLU A 186 -3.04 -15.78 23.39
C GLU A 186 -3.17 -14.86 22.17
N VAL A 187 -3.24 -13.55 22.41
CA VAL A 187 -3.19 -12.53 21.35
C VAL A 187 -1.74 -12.12 21.09
N ILE A 188 -1.19 -12.53 19.94
CA ILE A 188 0.19 -12.25 19.54
C ILE A 188 0.34 -10.98 18.68
N ASP A 189 -0.74 -10.47 18.08
CA ASP A 189 -0.74 -9.17 17.40
C ASP A 189 -2.11 -8.47 17.45
N ILE A 190 -2.09 -7.13 17.43
CA ILE A 190 -3.27 -6.30 17.17
C ILE A 190 -2.89 -5.18 16.19
N TRP A 191 -3.23 -5.38 14.92
CA TRP A 191 -2.90 -4.43 13.86
C TRP A 191 -4.09 -3.53 13.52
N ARG A 192 -3.93 -2.23 13.79
CA ARG A 192 -4.89 -1.18 13.42
C ARG A 192 -4.37 -0.39 12.22
N SER A 193 -5.24 -0.10 11.27
CA SER A 193 -4.88 0.65 10.06
C SER A 193 -6.10 1.36 9.45
N GLY A 194 -5.90 2.12 8.38
CA GLY A 194 -6.99 2.79 7.69
C GLY A 194 -6.59 3.43 6.37
N LYS A 195 -7.61 3.92 5.64
CA LYS A 195 -7.49 4.64 4.37
C LYS A 195 -8.46 5.81 4.33
N GLN A 196 -7.95 6.96 3.91
CA GLN A 196 -8.77 8.10 3.51
C GLN A 196 -8.83 8.17 1.98
N PHE A 197 -10.01 8.43 1.42
CA PHE A 197 -10.19 8.64 -0.02
C PHE A 197 -11.49 9.41 -0.32
N SER A 198 -11.58 10.06 -1.49
CA SER A 198 -12.78 10.82 -1.86
C SER A 198 -13.59 10.20 -3.02
N GLY A 199 -14.88 10.55 -3.09
CA GLY A 199 -15.70 10.50 -4.30
C GLY A 199 -16.04 11.92 -4.75
N ASN A 200 -16.23 12.12 -6.06
CA ASN A 200 -16.45 13.44 -6.67
C ASN A 200 -17.65 13.38 -7.62
N SER A 201 -18.47 14.44 -7.66
CA SER A 201 -19.60 14.61 -8.56
C SER A 201 -19.64 16.04 -9.12
N ASN A 202 -20.18 16.21 -10.33
CA ASN A 202 -20.37 17.51 -10.98
C ASN A 202 -21.78 18.11 -10.71
N SER A 203 -22.54 17.53 -9.79
CA SER A 203 -23.81 18.06 -9.30
C SER A 203 -23.59 18.87 -8.01
N SER A 204 -24.44 19.87 -7.76
CA SER A 204 -24.60 20.56 -6.47
C SER A 204 -25.83 20.11 -5.68
N ASP A 205 -26.68 19.28 -6.28
CA ASP A 205 -27.84 18.66 -5.63
C ASP A 205 -27.35 17.49 -4.76
N TYR A 206 -27.60 17.54 -3.45
CA TYR A 206 -27.07 16.57 -2.48
C TYR A 206 -27.57 15.15 -2.71
N ASP A 207 -28.83 14.96 -3.11
CA ASP A 207 -29.40 13.63 -3.35
C ASP A 207 -28.79 13.01 -4.61
N VAL A 208 -28.63 13.81 -5.67
CA VAL A 208 -27.94 13.40 -6.90
C VAL A 208 -26.45 13.14 -6.64
N VAL A 209 -25.80 13.92 -5.77
CA VAL A 209 -24.40 13.69 -5.35
C VAL A 209 -24.28 12.37 -4.60
N GLY A 210 -25.20 12.06 -3.68
CA GLY A 210 -25.26 10.78 -2.97
C GLY A 210 -25.40 9.60 -3.93
N GLN A 211 -26.40 9.65 -4.82
CA GLN A 211 -26.64 8.60 -5.84
C GLN A 211 -25.46 8.40 -6.79
N ILE A 212 -24.73 9.47 -7.16
CA ILE A 212 -23.53 9.36 -8.01
C ILE A 212 -22.34 8.80 -7.23
N ILE A 213 -22.11 9.23 -5.98
CA ILE A 213 -20.93 8.82 -5.21
C ILE A 213 -21.07 7.40 -4.66
N SER A 214 -22.25 6.98 -4.18
CA SER A 214 -22.49 5.70 -3.48
C SER A 214 -22.05 4.45 -4.28
N PRO A 215 -22.41 4.25 -5.57
CA PRO A 215 -21.95 3.08 -6.34
C PRO A 215 -20.43 3.04 -6.58
N PHE A 216 -19.78 4.22 -6.65
CA PHE A 216 -18.32 4.31 -6.75
C PHE A 216 -17.66 4.09 -5.39
N LYS A 217 -18.28 4.56 -4.28
CA LYS A 217 -17.86 4.35 -2.90
C LYS A 217 -17.78 2.85 -2.59
N SER A 218 -18.81 2.06 -2.84
CA SER A 218 -18.79 0.60 -2.63
C SER A 218 -17.65 -0.12 -3.37
N LYS A 219 -17.43 0.18 -4.66
CA LYS A 219 -16.29 -0.40 -5.42
C LYS A 219 -14.94 0.04 -4.85
N LYS A 220 -14.83 1.29 -4.41
CA LYS A 220 -13.61 1.86 -3.85
C LYS A 220 -13.34 1.34 -2.44
N MET A 221 -14.36 1.14 -1.61
CA MET A 221 -14.30 0.46 -0.31
C MET A 221 -13.74 -0.95 -0.46
N LYS A 222 -14.27 -1.75 -1.39
CA LYS A 222 -13.72 -3.08 -1.68
C LYS A 222 -12.26 -3.05 -2.11
N PHE A 223 -11.88 -2.10 -2.97
CA PHE A 223 -10.48 -1.94 -3.39
C PHE A 223 -9.55 -1.48 -2.25
N GLN A 224 -9.98 -0.54 -1.40
CA GLN A 224 -9.16 -0.06 -0.27
C GLN A 224 -9.05 -1.11 0.83
N GLY A 225 -10.14 -1.82 1.13
CA GLY A 225 -10.15 -3.01 1.98
C GLY A 225 -9.19 -4.07 1.46
N TYR A 226 -9.21 -4.36 0.15
CA TYR A 226 -8.24 -5.25 -0.48
C TYR A 226 -6.79 -4.82 -0.27
N GLN A 227 -6.45 -3.54 -0.48
CA GLN A 227 -5.10 -3.05 -0.19
C GLN A 227 -4.73 -3.16 1.29
N LEU A 228 -5.68 -2.99 2.22
CA LEU A 228 -5.45 -3.16 3.66
C LEU A 228 -5.27 -4.63 4.06
N GLY A 229 -6.03 -5.56 3.45
CA GLY A 229 -5.86 -7.01 3.65
C GLY A 229 -4.49 -7.49 3.21
N ARG A 230 -4.05 -7.05 2.03
CA ARG A 230 -2.69 -7.28 1.54
C ARG A 230 -1.62 -6.68 2.46
N GLN A 231 -1.89 -5.52 3.06
CA GLN A 231 -0.98 -4.90 4.04
C GLN A 231 -0.85 -5.72 5.32
N TYR A 232 -1.93 -6.35 5.78
CA TYR A 232 -1.87 -7.26 6.93
C TYR A 232 -1.16 -8.58 6.58
N ALA A 233 -1.37 -9.13 5.38
CA ALA A 233 -0.58 -10.27 4.90
C ALA A 233 0.93 -9.96 4.92
N MET A 234 1.35 -8.84 4.31
CA MET A 234 2.74 -8.34 4.33
C MET A 234 3.30 -8.05 5.74
N ARG A 235 2.46 -7.99 6.77
CA ARG A 235 2.89 -7.85 8.16
C ARG A 235 3.28 -9.18 8.78
N ILE A 236 2.62 -10.27 8.40
CA ILE A 236 2.72 -11.60 9.05
C ILE A 236 3.43 -12.66 8.18
N CYS A 237 3.55 -12.47 6.86
CA CYS A 237 4.32 -13.34 5.98
C CYS A 237 5.36 -12.58 5.13
N SER A 238 6.38 -13.31 4.67
CA SER A 238 7.30 -12.82 3.64
C SER A 238 6.55 -12.65 2.32
N THR A 239 6.84 -11.57 1.58
CA THR A 239 6.08 -11.21 0.38
C THR A 239 6.96 -10.71 -0.76
N MET A 240 6.69 -11.16 -2.00
CA MET A 240 7.39 -10.66 -3.18
C MET A 240 6.78 -9.33 -3.64
N VAL A 241 7.44 -8.22 -3.35
CA VAL A 241 6.91 -6.88 -3.66
C VAL A 241 7.58 -6.27 -4.89
N GLN A 242 6.77 -5.71 -5.80
CA GLN A 242 7.30 -4.89 -6.88
C GLN A 242 7.70 -3.51 -6.34
N LYS A 243 9.00 -3.26 -6.23
CA LYS A 243 9.56 -1.95 -5.87
C LYS A 243 9.59 -1.08 -7.13
N ARG A 244 8.93 0.09 -7.08
CA ARG A 244 9.07 1.14 -8.11
C ARG A 244 10.04 2.21 -7.60
N ARG A 245 11.04 2.53 -8.41
CA ARG A 245 12.06 3.56 -8.14
C ARG A 245 12.19 4.50 -9.34
N TYR A 246 12.80 5.65 -9.11
CA TYR A 246 13.30 6.49 -10.19
C TYR A 246 14.80 6.32 -10.30
N ILE A 247 15.34 6.43 -11.51
CA ILE A 247 16.77 6.66 -11.74
C ILE A 247 16.98 7.80 -12.74
N TYR A 248 18.13 8.43 -12.68
CA TYR A 248 18.56 9.50 -13.57
C TYR A 248 19.22 8.91 -14.82
N HIS A 249 18.75 9.33 -15.99
CA HIS A 249 19.25 8.86 -17.31
C HIS A 249 19.86 9.98 -18.16
N LYS A 250 19.83 11.23 -17.66
CA LYS A 250 20.38 12.41 -18.33
C LYS A 250 21.47 13.09 -17.50
N GLY A 251 22.52 13.49 -18.17
CA GLY A 251 23.71 14.16 -17.64
C GLY A 251 24.81 13.98 -18.68
N GLN A 252 25.29 12.75 -18.81
CA GLN A 252 26.16 12.31 -19.91
C GLN A 252 25.47 11.28 -20.81
N LYS A 253 26.10 10.93 -21.95
CA LYS A 253 25.55 9.99 -22.97
C LYS A 253 25.44 8.58 -22.39
N GLU A 254 26.41 8.22 -21.59
CA GLU A 254 26.64 6.96 -20.89
C GLU A 254 25.51 6.65 -19.90
N MET A 255 24.92 7.69 -19.26
CA MET A 255 23.75 7.52 -18.40
C MET A 255 22.52 6.99 -19.14
N LYS A 256 22.37 7.32 -20.44
CA LYS A 256 21.31 6.76 -21.28
C LYS A 256 21.57 5.28 -21.58
N THR A 257 22.83 4.90 -21.75
CA THR A 257 23.26 3.50 -21.93
C THR A 257 22.98 2.68 -20.66
N ALA A 258 23.38 3.18 -19.49
CA ALA A 258 23.08 2.55 -18.20
C ALA A 258 21.58 2.37 -17.96
N TYR A 259 20.74 3.37 -18.34
CA TYR A 259 19.28 3.22 -18.28
C TYR A 259 18.74 2.13 -19.23
N LYS A 260 19.30 2.00 -20.44
CA LYS A 260 18.95 0.90 -21.37
C LYS A 260 19.31 -0.47 -20.82
N LEU A 261 20.43 -0.58 -20.11
CA LEU A 261 20.88 -1.81 -19.43
C LEU A 261 19.93 -2.18 -18.27
N VAL A 262 19.61 -1.23 -17.38
CA VAL A 262 18.60 -1.44 -16.32
C VAL A 262 17.25 -1.90 -16.89
N LYS A 263 16.82 -1.34 -18.02
CA LYS A 263 15.60 -1.77 -18.73
C LYS A 263 15.62 -3.21 -19.24
N LYS A 264 16.79 -3.82 -19.42
CA LYS A 264 16.98 -5.23 -19.81
C LYS A 264 17.16 -6.17 -18.61
N GLY A 265 17.41 -5.62 -17.41
CA GLY A 265 17.79 -6.38 -16.21
C GLY A 265 19.29 -6.34 -15.90
N ASP A 266 20.10 -5.70 -16.75
CA ASP A 266 21.57 -5.64 -16.64
C ASP A 266 22.02 -4.57 -15.61
N TRP A 267 21.54 -4.71 -14.38
CA TRP A 267 21.79 -3.79 -13.27
C TRP A 267 23.29 -3.65 -12.92
N GLU A 268 24.05 -4.74 -13.04
CA GLU A 268 25.49 -4.75 -12.74
C GLU A 268 26.31 -3.93 -13.74
N GLU A 269 26.06 -4.09 -15.04
CA GLU A 269 26.74 -3.30 -16.08
C GLU A 269 26.33 -1.82 -16.03
N ALA A 270 25.06 -1.53 -15.72
CA ALA A 270 24.62 -0.17 -15.48
C ALA A 270 25.35 0.48 -14.28
N ALA A 271 25.58 -0.28 -13.20
CA ALA A 271 26.32 0.19 -12.03
C ALA A 271 27.82 0.40 -12.33
N LYS A 272 28.46 -0.45 -13.16
CA LYS A 272 29.82 -0.20 -13.65
C LYS A 272 29.94 1.15 -14.36
N ILE A 273 29.01 1.46 -15.27
CA ILE A 273 28.97 2.77 -15.94
C ILE A 273 28.81 3.90 -14.92
N TRP A 274 27.89 3.80 -13.96
CA TRP A 274 27.72 4.87 -12.97
C TRP A 274 28.95 5.07 -12.09
N ARG A 275 29.65 3.98 -11.71
CA ARG A 275 30.92 4.04 -10.95
C ARG A 275 32.02 4.74 -11.74
N GLN A 276 32.19 4.41 -13.04
CA GLN A 276 33.18 5.06 -13.92
C GLN A 276 32.95 6.57 -14.05
N LEU A 277 31.69 7.02 -14.00
CA LEU A 277 31.33 8.43 -14.10
C LEU A 277 31.42 9.21 -12.77
N LEU A 278 31.70 8.56 -11.63
CA LEU A 278 31.75 9.23 -10.32
C LEU A 278 32.90 10.22 -10.20
N ASP A 279 33.98 10.01 -10.96
CA ASP A 279 35.12 10.92 -11.05
C ASP A 279 34.77 12.13 -11.94
N THR A 280 33.88 12.98 -11.41
CA THR A 280 33.39 14.17 -12.08
C THR A 280 33.33 15.35 -11.13
N ASN A 281 33.81 16.49 -11.62
CA ASN A 281 33.75 17.77 -10.91
C ASN A 281 32.33 18.36 -10.89
N GLU A 282 31.40 17.88 -11.73
CA GLU A 282 29.99 18.32 -11.67
C GLU A 282 29.28 17.67 -10.48
N GLN A 283 29.25 18.34 -9.32
CA GLN A 283 28.55 17.87 -8.11
C GLN A 283 27.10 17.43 -8.38
N LYS A 284 26.37 18.14 -9.27
CA LYS A 284 25.00 17.80 -9.67
C LYS A 284 24.92 16.48 -10.45
N LEU A 285 25.95 16.09 -11.21
CA LEU A 285 26.05 14.79 -11.87
C LEU A 285 26.42 13.71 -10.86
N ARG A 286 27.45 13.95 -10.04
CA ARG A 286 27.90 13.02 -9.00
C ARG A 286 26.76 12.65 -8.02
N GLY A 287 25.92 13.61 -7.63
CA GLY A 287 24.72 13.34 -6.81
C GLY A 287 23.68 12.44 -7.50
N LYS A 288 23.47 12.58 -8.83
CA LYS A 288 22.59 11.68 -9.62
C LYS A 288 23.17 10.27 -9.70
N LEU A 289 24.49 10.14 -9.85
CA LEU A 289 25.19 8.86 -9.97
C LEU A 289 25.17 8.09 -8.64
N LEU A 290 25.49 8.76 -7.52
CA LEU A 290 25.35 8.21 -6.18
C LEU A 290 23.91 7.75 -5.89
N PHE A 291 22.92 8.55 -6.28
CA PHE A 291 21.50 8.18 -6.15
C PHE A 291 21.14 6.93 -6.99
N ASN A 292 21.62 6.82 -8.23
CA ASN A 292 21.41 5.63 -9.06
C ASN A 292 22.07 4.38 -8.45
N LEU A 293 23.28 4.52 -7.93
CA LEU A 293 24.00 3.45 -7.24
C LEU A 293 23.29 3.02 -5.95
N ALA A 294 22.69 3.95 -5.21
CA ALA A 294 21.83 3.63 -4.06
C ALA A 294 20.63 2.76 -4.47
N VAL A 295 19.97 3.06 -5.59
CA VAL A 295 18.86 2.25 -6.13
C VAL A 295 19.31 0.85 -6.53
N TYR A 296 20.52 0.72 -7.06
CA TYR A 296 21.12 -0.57 -7.40
C TYR A 296 21.52 -1.39 -6.15
N GLU A 297 22.13 -0.77 -5.13
CA GLU A 297 22.42 -1.46 -3.86
C GLU A 297 21.13 -1.86 -3.14
N GLU A 298 20.05 -1.07 -3.21
CA GLU A 298 18.72 -1.48 -2.73
C GLU A 298 18.22 -2.71 -3.48
N GLN A 299 18.32 -2.73 -4.82
CA GLN A 299 17.90 -3.85 -5.66
C GLN A 299 18.66 -5.15 -5.29
N LYS A 300 19.95 -5.05 -4.96
CA LYS A 300 20.77 -6.18 -4.46
C LYS A 300 20.55 -6.54 -2.98
N GLY A 301 19.57 -5.93 -2.31
CA GLY A 301 19.25 -6.16 -0.89
C GLY A 301 20.25 -5.52 0.09
N LYS A 302 21.26 -4.79 -0.40
CA LYS A 302 22.32 -4.16 0.39
C LYS A 302 21.87 -2.80 0.96
N LEU A 303 20.80 -2.81 1.74
CA LEU A 303 20.13 -1.60 2.24
C LEU A 303 21.05 -0.65 3.03
N ALA A 304 22.07 -1.16 3.74
CA ALA A 304 23.04 -0.32 4.42
C ALA A 304 23.89 0.51 3.45
N ASN A 305 24.37 -0.11 2.36
CA ASN A 305 25.13 0.57 1.30
C ASN A 305 24.24 1.58 0.56
N ALA A 306 23.00 1.17 0.25
CA ALA A 306 22.01 2.04 -0.38
C ALA A 306 21.74 3.30 0.46
N GLU A 307 21.56 3.16 1.78
CA GLU A 307 21.36 4.29 2.68
C GLU A 307 22.57 5.23 2.70
N THR A 308 23.79 4.68 2.79
CA THR A 308 25.04 5.46 2.75
C THR A 308 25.15 6.27 1.45
N LEU A 309 24.98 5.64 0.30
CA LEU A 309 25.05 6.31 -1.02
C LEU A 309 23.94 7.36 -1.21
N ALA A 310 22.71 7.07 -0.76
CA ALA A 310 21.62 8.05 -0.80
C ALA A 310 21.88 9.25 0.13
N ARG A 311 22.48 9.00 1.31
CA ARG A 311 22.89 10.04 2.26
C ARG A 311 24.00 10.92 1.70
N GLU A 312 25.03 10.32 1.09
CA GLU A 312 26.10 11.05 0.39
C GLU A 312 25.55 11.88 -0.77
N ALA A 313 24.67 11.31 -1.60
CA ALA A 313 24.01 12.02 -2.69
C ALA A 313 23.26 13.27 -2.19
N PHE A 314 22.56 13.16 -1.05
CA PHE A 314 21.85 14.28 -0.42
C PHE A 314 22.81 15.38 0.06
N PHE A 315 23.84 15.03 0.84
CA PHE A 315 24.74 16.03 1.43
C PHE A 315 25.71 16.70 0.44
N LEU A 316 26.03 16.05 -0.69
CA LEU A 316 26.98 16.60 -1.66
C LEU A 316 26.58 17.96 -2.26
N ASN A 317 25.27 18.20 -2.45
CA ASN A 317 24.74 19.49 -2.95
C ASN A 317 23.25 19.63 -2.64
N ALA A 318 22.88 19.41 -1.38
CA ALA A 318 21.49 19.46 -0.87
C ALA A 318 20.46 18.79 -1.80
N PHE A 319 20.80 17.62 -2.37
CA PHE A 319 20.07 17.00 -3.48
C PHE A 319 18.74 16.43 -2.98
N GLN A 320 17.72 17.29 -2.91
CA GLN A 320 16.43 17.01 -2.29
C GLN A 320 15.78 15.68 -2.73
N PRO A 321 15.87 15.20 -3.98
CA PRO A 321 15.36 13.89 -4.38
C PRO A 321 15.95 12.70 -3.60
N ALA A 322 17.19 12.81 -3.10
CA ALA A 322 17.80 11.80 -2.24
C ALA A 322 17.35 11.91 -0.77
N ARG A 323 16.82 13.07 -0.32
CA ARG A 323 16.41 13.29 1.07
C ARG A 323 15.35 12.31 1.54
N GLU A 324 14.24 12.23 0.80
CA GLU A 324 13.14 11.33 1.15
C GLU A 324 13.50 9.86 0.88
N TYR A 325 14.42 9.60 -0.05
CA TYR A 325 14.87 8.25 -0.34
C TYR A 325 15.79 7.69 0.77
N TYR A 326 16.77 8.47 1.28
CA TYR A 326 17.59 8.01 2.42
C TYR A 326 16.73 7.81 3.68
N LYS A 327 15.76 8.70 3.95
CA LYS A 327 14.82 8.55 5.07
C LYS A 327 14.01 7.26 4.96
N TRP A 328 13.52 6.95 3.74
CA TRP A 328 12.78 5.72 3.48
C TRP A 328 13.66 4.48 3.67
N LEU A 329 14.91 4.49 3.17
CA LEU A 329 15.89 3.42 3.37
C LEU A 329 16.19 3.19 4.86
N ALA A 330 16.43 4.26 5.62
CA ALA A 330 16.66 4.18 7.07
C ALA A 330 15.47 3.59 7.83
N LYS A 331 14.24 3.96 7.45
CA LYS A 331 13.00 3.38 8.02
C LYS A 331 12.88 1.89 7.71
N GLU A 332 13.13 1.48 6.46
CA GLU A 332 13.08 0.07 6.05
C GLU A 332 14.20 -0.76 6.71
N ARG A 333 15.40 -0.20 6.88
CA ARG A 333 16.50 -0.86 7.62
C ARG A 333 16.17 -1.03 9.10
N LYS A 334 15.58 -0.01 9.75
CA LYS A 334 15.12 -0.11 11.16
C LYS A 334 14.04 -1.19 11.31
N ARG A 335 13.10 -1.27 10.37
CA ARG A 335 12.05 -2.29 10.31
C ARG A 335 12.62 -3.70 10.23
N ILE A 336 13.55 -3.95 9.32
CA ILE A 336 14.22 -5.26 9.18
C ILE A 336 15.07 -5.61 10.41
N LYS A 337 15.72 -4.62 11.06
CA LYS A 337 16.41 -4.83 12.34
C LYS A 337 15.43 -5.23 13.45
N ASN A 338 14.25 -4.61 13.52
CA ASN A 338 13.21 -4.97 14.47
C ASN A 338 12.64 -6.38 14.21
N TYR A 339 12.51 -6.79 12.95
CA TYR A 339 12.13 -8.17 12.60
C TYR A 339 13.18 -9.16 13.10
N LYS A 340 14.46 -8.96 12.77
CA LYS A 340 15.56 -9.84 13.23
C LYS A 340 15.63 -9.97 14.75
N ARG A 341 15.45 -8.86 15.47
CA ARG A 341 15.41 -8.87 16.95
C ARG A 341 14.26 -9.73 17.50
N GLN A 342 13.12 -9.83 16.81
CA GLN A 342 12.04 -10.74 17.23
C GLN A 342 12.42 -12.22 17.04
N GLN A 343 13.30 -12.55 16.08
CA GLN A 343 13.82 -13.91 15.87
C GLN A 343 14.84 -14.33 16.94
N GLU A 344 15.51 -13.35 17.57
CA GLU A 344 16.49 -13.56 18.64
C GLU A 344 15.84 -13.72 20.02
N LEU A 345 14.60 -13.24 20.17
CA LEU A 345 13.80 -13.48 21.36
C LEU A 345 13.23 -14.91 21.27
N PRO A 346 13.10 -15.62 22.42
CA PRO A 346 12.26 -16.81 22.42
C PRO A 346 10.86 -16.37 21.95
N TRP A 347 10.25 -17.18 21.08
CA TRP A 347 8.79 -17.20 21.01
C TRP A 347 8.29 -17.41 22.46
N PRO A 348 7.16 -16.81 22.88
CA PRO A 348 6.58 -17.14 24.19
C PRO A 348 6.57 -18.66 24.39
N ASN A 349 6.77 -19.14 25.62
CA ASN A 349 6.74 -20.58 25.92
C ASN A 349 5.29 -21.03 26.16
#